data_AF-A0A7J7IIB2-F1
#
_entry.id   AF-A0A7J7IIB2-F1
#
_cell.length_a   1.000
_cell.length_b   1.000
_cell.length_c   1.000
_cell.angle_alpha   90.00
_cell.angle_beta   90.00
_cell.angle_gamma   90.00
#
_symmetry.space_group_name_H-M   'P 1'
#
loop_
_entity.id
_entity.type
_entity.pdbx_description
1 polymer ?
#
loop_
_entity_poly.entity_id
_entity_poly.type
_entity_poly.pdbx_seq_one_letter_code
_entity_poly.pdbx_strand_id
1 'polypeptide(L)'
;MREDWVQRAVEFLRHQSVTDATEAAQFLRSKGFSEEELDEAWKRAGGKFGTGSRPPRPPDSPAAEMAEGFGALAARQPSERSGSRAWTWAWRVALAVSAISLLREFLRKYVVPLYYPDQRRMVRKPASEGSVLRKEIRQLRQSIESLGTVIRSMNDQIQQHWRDTQEQLRELRTELRSARPVKTGAVGSS
;
A
#
# COMPACT_ATOMS: atom_id res chain seq x y z
N MET A 1 13.66 13.54 17.88
CA MET A 1 12.83 14.25 16.89
C MET A 1 13.47 14.12 15.52
N ARG A 2 12.72 13.89 14.44
CA ARG A 2 13.28 13.70 13.09
C ARG A 2 13.10 14.99 12.28
N GLU A 3 14.15 15.79 12.17
CA GLU A 3 14.10 17.11 11.52
C GLU A 3 13.68 17.01 10.04
N ASP A 4 14.17 15.99 9.32
CA ASP A 4 13.81 15.72 7.91
C ASP A 4 12.31 15.50 7.71
N TRP A 5 11.64 14.93 8.72
CA TRP A 5 10.20 14.70 8.67
C TRP A 5 9.46 16.02 8.83
N VAL A 6 9.79 16.79 9.86
CA VAL A 6 9.17 18.10 10.09
C VAL A 6 9.32 19.00 8.87
N GLN A 7 10.48 18.99 8.20
CA GLN A 7 10.69 19.77 6.99
C GLN A 7 9.77 19.37 5.82
N ARG A 8 9.53 18.06 5.63
CA ARG A 8 8.56 17.56 4.63
C ARG A 8 7.12 17.95 4.98
N ALA A 9 6.77 17.92 6.27
CA ALA A 9 5.46 18.38 6.72
C ALA A 9 5.29 19.89 6.49
N VAL A 10 6.31 20.70 6.76
CA VAL A 10 6.30 22.14 6.48
C VAL A 10 6.15 22.42 5.00
N GLU A 11 6.87 21.70 4.14
CA GLU A 11 6.78 21.83 2.69
C GLU A 11 5.37 21.49 2.20
N PHE A 12 4.79 20.39 2.70
CA PHE A 12 3.40 20.01 2.42
C PHE A 12 2.40 21.09 2.86
N LEU A 13 2.53 21.61 4.09
CA LEU A 13 1.64 22.64 4.63
C LEU A 13 1.76 23.98 3.90
N ARG A 14 2.89 24.28 3.26
CA ARG A 14 3.08 25.47 2.44
C ARG A 14 2.47 25.34 1.04
N HIS A 15 2.23 24.13 0.57
CA HIS A 15 1.71 23.87 -0.76
C HIS A 15 0.32 24.51 -0.98
N GLN A 16 0.02 24.96 -2.21
CA GLN A 16 -1.22 25.68 -2.54
C GLN A 16 -2.46 24.78 -2.50
N SER A 17 -2.28 23.47 -2.67
CA SER A 17 -3.36 22.48 -2.67
C SER A 17 -3.91 22.15 -1.27
N VAL A 18 -3.22 22.59 -0.21
CA VAL A 18 -3.66 22.33 1.17
C VAL A 18 -4.48 23.52 1.61
N THR A 19 -5.81 23.37 1.49
CA THR A 19 -6.78 24.43 1.81
C THR A 19 -7.43 24.20 3.17
N ASP A 20 -7.54 22.93 3.61
CA ASP A 20 -8.14 22.55 4.88
C ASP A 20 -7.09 22.03 5.87
N ALA A 21 -7.03 22.63 7.06
CA ALA A 21 -6.10 22.24 8.11
C ALA A 21 -6.40 20.84 8.68
N THR A 22 -7.67 20.45 8.72
CA THR A 22 -8.10 19.18 9.31
C THR A 22 -7.74 18.00 8.41
N GLU A 23 -7.98 18.12 7.11
CA GLU A 23 -7.56 17.12 6.13
C GLU A 23 -6.03 17.01 6.05
N ALA A 24 -5.32 18.15 6.13
CA ALA A 24 -3.86 18.18 6.15
C ALA A 24 -3.29 17.39 7.34
N ALA A 25 -3.86 17.59 8.53
CA ALA A 25 -3.44 16.89 9.73
C ALA A 25 -3.79 15.40 9.69
N GLN A 26 -4.95 15.01 9.16
CA GLN A 26 -5.30 13.60 8.96
C GLN A 26 -4.36 12.92 7.96
N PHE A 27 -4.00 13.62 6.87
CA PHE A 27 -3.06 13.12 5.89
C PHE A 27 -1.68 12.88 6.51
N LEU A 28 -1.14 13.86 7.24
CA LEU A 28 0.16 13.70 7.90
C LEU A 28 0.12 12.60 8.98
N ARG A 29 -0.96 12.48 9.77
CA ARG A 29 -1.14 11.35 10.69
C ARG A 29 -1.13 10.00 9.96
N SER A 30 -1.82 9.89 8.82
CA SER A 30 -1.82 8.67 8.00
C SER A 30 -0.44 8.32 7.42
N LYS A 31 0.46 9.32 7.33
CA LYS A 31 1.86 9.15 6.93
C LYS A 31 2.78 8.78 8.09
N GLY A 32 2.26 8.68 9.31
CA GLY A 32 3.00 8.27 10.50
C GLY A 32 3.72 9.40 11.23
N PHE A 33 3.32 10.65 11.01
CA PHE A 33 3.82 11.80 11.77
C PHE A 33 3.26 11.80 13.19
N SER A 34 4.12 12.04 14.18
CA SER A 34 3.69 12.19 15.58
C SER A 34 3.05 13.56 15.82
N GLU A 35 2.24 13.70 16.87
CA GLU A 35 1.61 14.98 17.19
C GLU A 35 2.63 16.08 17.49
N GLU A 36 3.76 15.72 18.10
CA GLU A 36 4.86 16.65 18.39
C GLU A 36 5.50 17.18 17.09
N GLU A 37 5.69 16.30 16.10
CA GLU A 37 6.24 16.67 14.78
C GLU A 37 5.27 17.54 13.99
N LEU A 38 3.96 17.27 14.11
CA LEU A 38 2.93 18.11 13.52
C LEU A 38 2.94 19.50 14.15
N ASP A 39 2.92 19.60 15.48
CA ASP A 39 2.89 20.88 16.19
C ASP A 39 4.09 21.75 15.81
N GLU A 40 5.28 21.16 15.64
CA GLU A 40 6.45 21.87 15.13
C GLU A 40 6.33 22.26 13.65
N ALA A 41 5.78 21.39 12.80
CA ALA A 41 5.57 21.68 11.40
C ALA A 41 4.57 22.84 11.22
N TRP A 42 3.48 22.86 11.99
CA TRP A 42 2.49 23.93 12.00
C TRP A 42 3.09 25.26 12.45
N LYS A 43 3.92 25.24 13.51
CA LYS A 43 4.66 26.42 13.97
C LYS A 43 5.60 26.98 12.89
N ARG A 44 6.31 26.10 12.16
CA ARG A 44 7.27 26.49 11.10
C ARG A 44 6.61 26.82 9.76
N ALA A 45 5.42 26.29 9.48
CA ALA A 45 4.68 26.53 8.24
C ALA A 45 4.13 27.96 8.16
N GLY A 46 3.90 28.62 9.30
CA GLY A 46 3.59 30.05 9.37
C GLY A 46 2.20 30.40 8.84
N GLY A 47 1.20 30.38 9.73
CA GLY A 47 0.00 31.24 9.67
C GLY A 47 -1.01 31.05 8.53
N LYS A 48 -0.77 30.18 7.55
CA LYS A 48 -1.73 29.92 6.44
C LYS A 48 -3.10 29.44 6.94
N PHE A 49 -3.09 28.79 8.10
CA PHE A 49 -4.25 28.34 8.84
C PHE A 49 -4.14 29.08 10.17
N GLY A 50 -4.96 30.12 10.36
CA GLY A 50 -4.84 31.05 11.49
C GLY A 50 -4.75 30.32 12.83
N THR A 51 -4.29 31.01 13.87
CA THR A 51 -4.09 30.50 15.24
C THR A 51 -5.32 29.82 15.90
N GLY A 52 -6.49 29.85 15.25
CA GLY A 52 -7.71 29.12 15.64
C GLY A 52 -8.04 27.86 14.81
N SER A 53 -7.26 27.54 13.77
CA SER A 53 -7.44 26.37 12.89
C SER A 53 -6.65 25.15 13.36
N ARG A 54 -6.44 25.01 14.67
CA ARG A 54 -5.87 23.79 15.24
C ARG A 54 -6.91 22.69 15.06
N PRO A 55 -6.63 21.60 14.32
CA PRO A 55 -7.53 20.47 14.28
C PRO A 55 -7.72 19.95 15.71
N PRO A 56 -8.95 19.57 16.11
CA PRO A 56 -9.18 19.05 17.43
C PRO A 56 -8.21 17.90 17.68
N ARG A 57 -7.45 18.03 18.77
CA ARG A 57 -6.66 16.91 19.28
C ARG A 57 -7.66 15.79 19.54
N PRO A 58 -7.52 14.60 18.94
CA PRO A 58 -8.29 13.46 19.44
C PRO A 58 -8.01 13.38 20.95
N PRO A 59 -9.03 13.15 21.79
CA PRO A 59 -8.83 13.09 23.23
C PRO A 59 -7.67 12.14 23.49
N ASP A 60 -6.63 12.64 24.18
CA ASP A 60 -5.46 11.90 24.58
C ASP A 60 -5.94 10.62 25.25
N SER A 61 -5.91 9.49 24.54
CA SER A 61 -6.38 8.20 25.05
C SER A 61 -5.53 7.83 26.27
N PRO A 62 -6.09 7.77 27.50
CA PRO A 62 -5.48 7.04 28.59
C PRO A 62 -5.94 5.56 28.53
N ALA A 63 -6.11 5.02 27.33
CA ALA A 63 -6.81 3.76 27.08
C ALA A 63 -5.85 2.63 26.66
N ALA A 64 -4.66 2.62 27.26
CA ALA A 64 -3.86 1.40 27.35
C ALA A 64 -4.37 0.47 28.47
N GLU A 65 -5.24 0.91 29.38
CA GLU A 65 -5.69 0.07 30.49
C GLU A 65 -7.09 0.45 31.00
N MET A 66 -8.00 -0.53 30.98
CA MET A 66 -9.24 -0.63 31.79
C MET A 66 -10.51 0.11 31.33
N ALA A 67 -11.65 -0.52 31.65
CA ALA A 67 -13.06 -0.14 31.40
C ALA A 67 -13.54 -0.42 29.95
N GLU A 68 -14.08 -1.59 29.60
CA GLU A 68 -15.29 -2.23 30.15
C GLU A 68 -16.43 -1.25 30.42
N GLY A 69 -17.56 -1.42 29.70
CA GLY A 69 -18.86 -0.99 30.19
C GLY A 69 -19.65 -0.02 29.31
N PHE A 70 -20.61 -0.57 28.58
CA PHE A 70 -21.89 0.05 28.20
C PHE A 70 -21.94 1.18 27.15
N GLY A 71 -22.29 0.76 25.92
CA GLY A 71 -23.30 1.43 25.07
C GLY A 71 -22.83 2.66 24.28
N ALA A 72 -23.39 3.00 23.12
CA ALA A 72 -24.40 2.39 22.28
C ALA A 72 -24.40 3.18 20.95
N LEU A 73 -24.67 2.49 19.85
CA LEU A 73 -25.37 3.02 18.67
C LEU A 73 -24.72 4.22 17.93
N ALA A 74 -23.59 3.99 17.25
CA ALA A 74 -23.21 4.81 16.10
C ALA A 74 -23.34 3.99 14.80
N ALA A 75 -24.47 4.19 14.14
CA ALA A 75 -24.72 4.05 12.71
C ALA A 75 -23.84 3.07 11.92
N ARG A 76 -24.37 1.86 11.75
CA ARG A 76 -24.00 0.92 10.69
C ARG A 76 -24.39 1.54 9.33
N GLN A 77 -23.50 2.30 8.71
CA GLN A 77 -23.63 2.64 7.29
C GLN A 77 -23.16 1.43 6.45
N PRO A 78 -23.98 0.92 5.50
CA PRO A 78 -23.50 -0.02 4.51
C PRO A 78 -22.72 0.76 3.44
N SER A 79 -21.40 0.83 3.57
CA SER A 79 -20.57 1.40 2.50
C SER A 79 -20.43 0.39 1.35
N GLU A 80 -21.36 0.46 0.40
CA GLU A 80 -21.14 0.04 -0.98
C GLU A 80 -19.99 0.89 -1.59
N ARG A 81 -18.73 0.47 -1.44
CA ARG A 81 -17.60 1.00 -2.22
C ARG A 81 -16.56 -0.09 -2.52
N SER A 82 -17.00 -1.17 -3.17
CA SER A 82 -16.12 -2.24 -3.66
C SER A 82 -15.44 -1.94 -5.01
N GLY A 83 -15.64 -0.76 -5.60
CA GLY A 83 -15.02 -0.38 -6.89
C GLY A 83 -13.67 0.35 -6.77
N SER A 84 -13.39 0.98 -5.62
CA SER A 84 -12.27 1.93 -5.47
C SER A 84 -10.91 1.25 -5.33
N ARG A 85 -10.86 0.05 -4.73
CA ARG A 85 -9.60 -0.67 -4.50
C ARG A 85 -9.00 -1.24 -5.79
N ALA A 86 -9.84 -1.76 -6.69
CA ALA A 86 -9.39 -2.31 -7.97
C ALA A 86 -8.77 -1.24 -8.88
N TRP A 87 -9.37 -0.04 -8.94
CA TRP A 87 -8.81 1.09 -9.70
C TRP A 87 -7.45 1.52 -9.15
N THR A 88 -7.34 1.71 -7.83
CA THR A 88 -6.06 2.13 -7.21
C THR A 88 -4.94 1.12 -7.42
N TRP A 89 -5.25 -0.18 -7.51
CA TRP A 89 -4.26 -1.21 -7.80
C TRP A 89 -3.83 -1.18 -9.27
N ALA A 90 -4.77 -1.00 -10.20
CA ALA A 90 -4.49 -0.90 -11.63
C ALA A 90 -3.56 0.28 -11.97
N TRP A 91 -3.79 1.45 -11.36
CA TRP A 91 -2.94 2.63 -11.63
C TRP A 91 -1.52 2.48 -11.03
N ARG A 92 -1.39 1.77 -9.91
CA ARG A 92 -0.08 1.42 -9.34
C ARG A 92 0.71 0.49 -10.24
N VAL A 93 0.06 -0.52 -10.82
CA VAL A 93 0.70 -1.42 -11.80
C VAL A 93 1.11 -0.64 -13.04
N ALA A 94 0.25 0.24 -13.57
CA ALA A 94 0.56 1.08 -14.72
C ALA A 94 1.77 2.00 -14.46
N LEU A 95 1.84 2.65 -13.29
CA LEU A 95 2.98 3.47 -12.88
C LEU A 95 4.26 2.64 -12.73
N ALA A 96 4.18 1.43 -12.15
CA ALA A 96 5.34 0.55 -12.02
C ALA A 96 5.91 0.13 -13.37
N VAL A 97 5.04 -0.25 -14.33
CA VAL A 97 5.47 -0.63 -15.69
C VAL A 97 6.05 0.57 -16.45
N SER A 98 5.49 1.76 -16.28
CA SER A 98 6.02 3.01 -16.84
C SER A 98 7.40 3.33 -16.27
N ALA A 99 7.57 3.25 -14.95
CA ALA A 99 8.84 3.49 -14.29
C ALA A 99 9.92 2.49 -14.72
N ILE A 100 9.58 1.20 -14.83
CA ILE A 100 10.51 0.15 -15.30
C ILE A 100 10.91 0.38 -16.76
N SER A 101 9.99 0.82 -17.63
CA SER A 101 10.31 1.14 -19.02
C SER A 101 11.27 2.32 -19.14
N LEU A 102 11.02 3.40 -18.38
CA LEU A 102 11.91 4.56 -18.34
C LEU A 102 13.29 4.20 -17.77
N LEU A 103 13.33 3.38 -16.71
CA LEU A 103 14.56 2.89 -16.13
C LEU A 103 15.36 2.04 -17.14
N ARG A 104 14.69 1.15 -17.87
CA ARG A 104 15.33 0.32 -18.92
C ARG A 104 15.91 1.18 -20.05
N GLU A 105 15.18 2.20 -20.50
CA GLU A 105 15.65 3.11 -21.54
C GLU A 105 16.81 3.99 -21.03
N PHE A 106 16.75 4.40 -19.77
CA PHE A 106 17.82 5.15 -19.10
C PHE A 106 19.09 4.32 -18.94
N LEU A 107 18.97 3.05 -18.52
CA LEU A 107 20.09 2.12 -18.48
C LEU A 107 20.70 1.96 -19.89
N ARG A 108 19.89 1.82 -20.93
CA ARG A 108 20.38 1.65 -22.30
C ARG A 108 21.06 2.90 -22.86
N LYS A 109 20.55 4.09 -22.54
CA LYS A 109 21.04 5.35 -23.13
C LYS A 109 22.15 6.00 -22.32
N TYR A 110 22.21 5.75 -21.01
CA TYR A 110 23.16 6.41 -20.10
C TYR A 110 24.13 5.45 -19.42
N VAL A 111 23.71 4.24 -19.06
CA VAL A 111 24.59 3.28 -18.38
C VAL A 111 25.38 2.44 -19.38
N VAL A 112 24.74 1.95 -20.45
CA VAL A 112 25.40 1.12 -21.47
C VAL A 112 26.56 1.86 -22.16
N PRO A 113 26.45 3.14 -22.58
CA PRO A 113 27.58 3.84 -23.17
C PRO A 113 28.71 4.12 -22.17
N LEU A 114 28.39 4.21 -20.87
CA LEU A 114 29.36 4.42 -19.81
C LEU A 114 30.12 3.13 -19.45
N TYR A 115 29.45 1.97 -19.54
CA TYR A 115 30.03 0.67 -19.19
C TYR A 115 30.69 -0.06 -20.37
N TYR A 116 30.28 0.23 -21.61
CA TYR A 116 30.87 -0.33 -22.83
C TYR A 116 31.23 0.77 -23.84
N PRO A 117 32.22 1.64 -23.56
CA PRO A 117 32.59 2.70 -24.50
C PRO A 117 33.24 2.20 -25.80
N ASP A 118 33.52 0.90 -25.99
CA ASP A 118 34.39 0.47 -27.11
C ASP A 118 34.15 -0.95 -27.67
N GLN A 119 32.91 -1.29 -28.03
CA GLN A 119 32.63 -2.59 -28.72
C GLN A 119 33.12 -2.64 -30.17
N ARG A 120 33.63 -1.55 -30.76
CA ARG A 120 34.15 -1.57 -32.14
C ARG A 120 35.61 -1.99 -32.25
N ARG A 121 36.34 -2.13 -31.13
CA ARG A 121 37.77 -2.51 -31.13
C ARG A 121 38.07 -3.93 -30.67
N MET A 122 37.08 -4.68 -30.18
CA MET A 122 37.30 -6.04 -29.66
C MET A 122 36.85 -7.14 -30.63
N VAL A 123 37.39 -7.15 -31.85
CA VAL A 123 37.35 -8.33 -32.74
C VAL A 123 38.48 -9.33 -32.41
N ARG A 124 39.32 -9.08 -31.41
CA ARG A 124 40.33 -10.05 -31.00
C ARG A 124 40.53 -10.11 -29.49
N LYS A 125 40.22 -11.30 -28.93
CA LYS A 125 40.70 -11.98 -27.70
C LYS A 125 39.57 -12.29 -26.71
N PRO A 126 39.73 -13.30 -25.83
CA PRO A 126 40.20 -14.67 -26.03
C PRO A 126 39.09 -15.68 -25.64
N ALA A 127 39.19 -16.93 -26.09
CA ALA A 127 38.13 -17.95 -25.97
C ALA A 127 37.69 -18.34 -24.53
N SER A 128 38.27 -17.76 -23.47
CA SER A 128 37.98 -18.11 -22.07
C SER A 128 36.79 -17.34 -21.46
N GLU A 129 36.60 -16.04 -21.74
CA GLU A 129 35.48 -15.25 -21.18
C GLU A 129 34.13 -15.69 -21.73
N GLY A 130 34.08 -16.11 -23.00
CA GLY A 130 32.85 -16.62 -23.61
C GLY A 130 32.30 -17.88 -22.92
N SER A 131 33.14 -18.64 -22.22
CA SER A 131 32.71 -19.82 -21.46
C SER A 131 32.05 -19.45 -20.13
N VAL A 132 32.53 -18.40 -19.46
CA VAL A 132 31.95 -17.87 -18.21
C VAL A 132 30.60 -17.23 -18.52
N LEU A 133 30.52 -16.39 -19.55
CA LEU A 133 29.26 -15.79 -20.00
C LEU A 133 28.21 -16.86 -20.39
N ARG A 134 28.62 -17.95 -21.05
CA ARG A 134 27.70 -19.05 -21.38
C ARG A 134 27.23 -19.82 -20.16
N LYS A 135 28.06 -19.96 -19.12
CA LYS A 135 27.66 -20.57 -17.85
C LYS A 135 26.65 -19.68 -17.12
N GLU A 136 26.88 -18.37 -17.09
CA GLU A 136 25.95 -17.40 -16.51
C GLU A 136 24.61 -17.36 -17.27
N ILE A 137 24.62 -17.37 -18.60
CA ILE A 137 23.38 -17.43 -19.41
C ILE A 137 22.60 -18.72 -19.11
N ARG A 138 23.28 -19.86 -18.93
CA ARG A 138 22.61 -21.11 -18.53
C ARG A 138 22.03 -21.03 -17.13
N GLN A 139 22.75 -20.45 -16.17
CA GLN A 139 22.25 -20.23 -14.82
C GLN A 139 21.04 -19.30 -14.80
N LEU A 140 21.07 -18.21 -15.58
CA LEU A 140 19.93 -17.31 -15.76
C LEU A 140 18.73 -18.06 -16.34
N ARG A 141 18.94 -18.91 -17.35
CA ARG A 141 17.86 -19.69 -17.94
C ARG A 141 17.24 -20.68 -16.94
N GLN A 142 18.07 -21.38 -16.17
CA GLN A 142 17.61 -22.25 -15.09
C GLN A 142 16.87 -21.48 -14.00
N SER A 143 17.34 -20.27 -13.66
CA SER A 143 16.66 -19.40 -12.69
C SER A 143 15.31 -18.91 -13.20
N ILE A 144 15.16 -18.65 -14.50
CA ILE A 144 13.87 -18.27 -15.09
C ILE A 144 12.91 -19.45 -15.07
N GLU A 145 13.39 -20.66 -15.37
CA GLU A 145 12.58 -21.88 -15.31
C GLU A 145 12.12 -22.18 -13.89
N SER A 146 13.00 -22.04 -12.89
CA SER A 146 12.63 -22.23 -11.47
C SER A 146 11.70 -21.13 -10.97
N LEU A 147 11.88 -19.88 -11.39
CA LEU A 147 10.92 -18.81 -11.07
C LEU A 147 9.55 -19.11 -11.68
N GLY A 148 9.53 -19.66 -12.89
CA GLY A 148 8.30 -20.06 -13.59
C GLY A 148 7.55 -21.20 -12.89
N THR A 149 8.24 -22.14 -12.25
CA THR A 149 7.59 -23.19 -11.44
C THR A 149 7.06 -22.62 -10.14
N VAL A 150 7.81 -21.74 -9.47
CA VAL A 150 7.38 -21.05 -8.25
C VAL A 150 6.16 -20.17 -8.49
N ILE A 151 6.10 -19.44 -9.60
CA ILE A 151 4.94 -18.61 -9.94
C ILE A 151 3.70 -19.47 -10.15
N ARG A 152 3.84 -20.63 -10.82
CA ARG A 152 2.73 -21.57 -10.99
C ARG A 152 2.26 -22.14 -9.67
N SER A 153 3.17 -22.58 -8.80
CA SER A 153 2.80 -23.12 -7.49
C SER A 153 2.13 -22.06 -6.62
N MET A 154 2.63 -20.82 -6.65
CA MET A 154 2.02 -19.72 -5.91
C MET A 154 0.64 -19.36 -6.45
N ASN A 155 0.44 -19.42 -7.77
CA ASN A 155 -0.88 -19.22 -8.37
C ASN A 155 -1.86 -20.33 -7.96
N ASP A 156 -1.42 -21.59 -7.92
CA ASP A 156 -2.25 -22.71 -7.44
C ASP A 156 -2.61 -22.54 -5.95
N GLN A 157 -1.66 -22.08 -5.14
CA GLN A 157 -1.90 -21.78 -3.72
C GLN A 157 -2.91 -20.64 -3.52
N ILE A 158 -2.84 -19.58 -4.33
CA ILE A 158 -3.83 -18.48 -4.30
C ILE A 158 -5.22 -19.01 -4.69
N GLN A 159 -5.29 -19.86 -5.71
CA GLN A 159 -6.54 -20.48 -6.15
C GLN A 159 -7.15 -21.43 -5.11
N GLN A 160 -6.31 -22.12 -4.34
CA GLN A 160 -6.75 -22.94 -3.20
C GLN A 160 -7.26 -22.06 -2.07
N HIS A 161 -6.46 -21.10 -1.60
CA HIS A 161 -6.87 -20.18 -0.54
C HIS A 161 -8.18 -19.44 -0.87
N TRP A 162 -8.37 -19.05 -2.14
CA TRP A 162 -9.62 -18.44 -2.58
C TRP A 162 -10.82 -19.38 -2.44
N ARG A 163 -10.67 -20.66 -2.77
CA ARG A 163 -11.71 -21.68 -2.59
C ARG A 163 -12.03 -21.88 -1.11
N ASP A 164 -11.01 -22.05 -0.28
CA ASP A 164 -11.18 -22.23 1.17
C ASP A 164 -11.90 -21.04 1.81
N THR A 165 -11.55 -19.82 1.38
CA THR A 165 -12.21 -18.59 1.87
C THR A 165 -13.69 -18.56 1.45
N GLN A 166 -14.03 -19.02 0.24
CA GLN A 166 -15.43 -19.10 -0.21
C GLN A 166 -16.21 -20.15 0.57
N GLU A 167 -15.59 -21.29 0.90
CA GLU A 167 -16.20 -22.34 1.72
C GLU A 167 -16.46 -21.85 3.14
N GLN A 168 -15.48 -21.18 3.77
CA GLN A 168 -15.67 -20.55 5.09
C GLN A 168 -16.82 -19.54 5.08
N LEU A 169 -16.90 -18.69 4.05
CA LEU A 169 -18.01 -17.74 3.93
C LEU A 169 -19.36 -18.45 3.74
N ARG A 170 -19.38 -19.59 3.05
CA ARG A 170 -20.58 -20.40 2.85
C ARG A 170 -21.01 -21.07 4.16
N GLU A 171 -20.07 -21.62 4.92
CA GLU A 171 -20.29 -22.22 6.24
C GLU A 171 -20.85 -21.18 7.22
N LEU A 172 -20.20 -20.01 7.33
CA LEU A 172 -20.68 -18.90 8.15
C LEU A 172 -22.09 -18.46 7.75
N ARG A 173 -22.41 -18.47 6.45
CA ARG A 173 -23.76 -18.12 5.97
C ARG A 173 -24.78 -19.19 6.34
N THR A 174 -24.40 -20.47 6.32
CA THR A 174 -25.28 -21.56 6.77
C THR A 174 -25.48 -21.55 8.28
N GLU A 175 -24.43 -21.26 9.05
CA GLU A 175 -24.51 -21.08 10.49
C GLU A 175 -25.38 -19.88 10.87
N LEU A 176 -25.22 -18.74 10.19
CA LEU A 176 -26.09 -17.57 10.41
C LEU A 176 -27.55 -17.85 10.06
N ARG A 177 -27.80 -18.71 9.07
CA ARG A 177 -29.16 -19.12 8.70
C ARG A 177 -29.75 -20.10 9.72
N SER A 178 -28.97 -21.04 10.25
CA SER A 178 -29.43 -21.99 11.28
C SER A 178 -29.60 -21.32 12.65
N ALA A 179 -28.74 -20.35 12.98
CA ALA A 179 -28.78 -19.57 14.21
C ALA A 179 -29.82 -18.44 14.19
N ARG A 180 -30.54 -18.21 13.09
CA ARG A 180 -31.68 -17.27 13.05
C ARG A 180 -32.92 -18.02 13.56
N PRO A 181 -33.32 -17.90 14.83
CA PRO A 181 -34.54 -18.53 15.32
C PRO A 181 -35.72 -18.03 14.48
N VAL A 182 -36.48 -18.98 13.94
CA VAL A 182 -37.80 -18.69 13.38
C VAL A 182 -38.61 -18.09 14.51
N LYS A 183 -38.80 -16.76 14.46
CA LYS A 183 -39.73 -16.05 15.32
C LYS A 183 -41.12 -16.55 14.92
N THR A 184 -41.52 -17.67 15.52
CA THR A 184 -42.84 -18.25 15.42
C THR A 184 -43.81 -17.15 15.84
N GLY A 185 -44.57 -16.65 14.87
CA GLY A 185 -45.64 -15.69 15.10
C GLY A 185 -46.73 -16.36 15.92
N ALA A 186 -46.57 -16.33 17.24
CA ALA A 186 -47.63 -16.56 18.20
C ALA A 186 -48.15 -15.19 18.66
N VAL A 187 -48.96 -14.53 17.82
CA VAL A 187 -49.86 -13.42 18.19
C VAL A 187 -50.90 -13.36 17.07
N GLY A 188 -52.21 -13.52 17.27
CA GLY A 188 -53.01 -13.82 18.45
C GLY A 188 -54.44 -14.06 17.93
N SER A 189 -55.05 -15.15 18.39
CA SER A 189 -56.50 -15.30 18.36
C SER A 189 -57.08 -14.48 19.52
N SER A 190 -58.00 -13.57 19.21
CA SER A 190 -59.22 -13.21 19.98
C SER A 190 -59.72 -11.84 19.56
#